data_AF-A0A6M5YT85-F1
#
_entry.id   AF-A0A6M5YT85-F1
#
_cell.length_a   1.000
_cell.length_b   1.000
_cell.length_c   1.000
_cell.angle_alpha   90.00
_cell.angle_beta   90.00
_cell.angle_gamma   90.00
#
_symmetry.space_group_name_H-M   'P 1'
#
loop_
_entity.id
_entity.type
_entity.pdbx_description
1 polymer ?
#
loop_
_entity_poly.entity_id
_entity_poly.type
_entity_poly.pdbx_seq_one_letter_code
_entity_poly.pdbx_strand_id
1 'polypeptide(L)'
;MAAKTLRLLAEVSISGRHVGRLTETIGAELAARRDEHAEAHRRRQLDAQVPNVPSVVAVEVDGGRYQRRAEGQGCGARDPHWREDKVACLVTLEGPTCETDPQPEPPECFLDRKHVGNMTQCSATCEPTIGSASAESKAVAQPDAHAWQPERLVRTCVATTRDSEAFGRLVGAEAQRGTSGRRVVVRSWATARRTTGRSRRAGSRSTCRWSTSSTC
;
A
#
# COMPACT_ATOMS: atom_id res chain seq x y z
N MET A 1 -9.86 27.43 -5.31
CA MET A 1 -8.80 27.42 -4.28
C MET A 1 -7.41 27.52 -4.90
N ALA A 2 -6.95 26.56 -5.71
CA ALA A 2 -5.58 26.56 -6.28
C ALA A 2 -5.15 27.87 -6.99
N ALA A 3 -5.98 28.42 -7.89
CA ALA A 3 -5.69 29.69 -8.56
C ALA A 3 -5.50 30.88 -7.60
N LYS A 4 -6.26 30.93 -6.50
CA LYS A 4 -6.12 31.95 -5.45
C LYS A 4 -4.81 31.78 -4.70
N THR A 5 -4.45 30.53 -4.38
CA THR A 5 -3.18 30.19 -3.72
C THR A 5 -1.97 30.57 -4.57
N LEU A 6 -1.99 30.27 -5.88
CA LEU A 6 -0.91 30.64 -6.81
C LEU A 6 -0.71 32.14 -6.89
N ARG A 7 -1.80 32.91 -6.91
CA ARG A 7 -1.72 34.38 -6.89
C ARG A 7 -1.13 34.91 -5.58
N LEU A 8 -1.49 34.31 -4.44
CA LEU A 8 -1.07 34.79 -3.12
C LEU A 8 0.37 34.41 -2.76
N LEU A 9 0.82 33.20 -3.14
CA LEU A 9 2.11 32.66 -2.72
C LEU A 9 3.21 32.79 -3.77
N ALA A 10 2.84 32.84 -5.05
CA ALA A 10 3.78 32.84 -6.17
C ALA A 10 3.57 34.03 -7.11
N GLU A 11 2.66 34.95 -6.80
CA GLU A 11 2.30 36.11 -7.62
C GLU A 11 1.86 35.77 -9.06
N VAL A 12 1.48 34.50 -9.30
CA VAL A 12 1.04 34.02 -10.61
C VAL A 12 -0.47 34.22 -10.76
N SER A 13 -0.86 35.10 -11.69
CA SER A 13 -2.26 35.29 -12.05
C SER A 13 -2.69 34.30 -13.14
N ILE A 14 -3.41 33.25 -12.73
CA ILE A 14 -3.91 32.20 -13.63
C ILE A 14 -5.37 31.85 -13.29
N SER A 15 -6.20 31.59 -14.31
CA SER A 15 -7.59 31.19 -14.09
C SER A 15 -7.70 29.77 -13.55
N GLY A 16 -8.74 29.48 -12.75
CA GLY A 16 -8.97 28.13 -12.23
C GLY A 16 -9.16 27.07 -13.33
N ARG A 17 -9.78 27.46 -14.46
CA ARG A 17 -9.91 26.59 -15.64
C ARG A 17 -8.56 26.24 -16.25
N HIS A 18 -7.65 27.22 -16.33
CA HIS A 18 -6.30 26.98 -16.86
C HIS A 18 -5.50 26.06 -15.92
N VAL A 19 -5.56 26.27 -14.60
CA VAL A 19 -4.95 25.35 -13.62
C VAL A 19 -5.46 23.91 -13.79
N GLY A 20 -6.78 23.74 -13.98
CA GLY A 20 -7.38 22.43 -14.22
C GLY A 20 -6.81 21.72 -15.44
N ARG A 21 -6.76 22.41 -16.59
CA ARG A 21 -6.19 21.87 -17.83
C ARG A 21 -4.71 21.48 -17.68
N LEU A 22 -3.92 22.30 -16.98
CA LEU A 22 -2.51 21.99 -16.71
C LEU A 22 -2.36 20.76 -15.83
N THR A 23 -3.20 20.64 -14.80
CA THR A 23 -3.20 19.46 -13.91
C THR A 23 -3.58 18.19 -14.66
N GLU A 24 -4.58 18.26 -15.55
CA GLU A 24 -4.96 17.14 -16.42
C GLU A 24 -3.83 16.75 -17.37
N THR A 25 -3.18 17.75 -18.00
CA THR A 25 -2.06 17.52 -18.94
C THR A 25 -0.88 16.85 -18.23
N ILE A 26 -0.42 17.43 -17.12
CA ILE A 26 0.68 16.87 -16.32
C ILE A 26 0.30 15.48 -15.78
N GLY A 27 -0.94 15.30 -15.33
CA GLY A 27 -1.44 14.01 -14.87
C GLY A 27 -1.37 12.93 -15.95
N ALA A 28 -1.75 13.27 -17.18
CA ALA A 28 -1.65 12.35 -18.32
C ALA A 28 -0.19 12.01 -18.67
N GLU A 29 0.72 13.00 -18.62
CA GLU A 29 2.15 12.77 -18.83
C GLU A 29 2.74 11.85 -17.76
N LEU A 30 2.41 12.07 -16.48
CA LEU A 30 2.87 11.23 -15.37
C LEU A 30 2.34 9.79 -15.51
N ALA A 31 1.09 9.62 -15.90
CA ALA A 31 0.52 8.30 -16.16
C ALA A 31 1.22 7.60 -17.33
N ALA A 32 1.51 8.31 -18.42
CA ALA A 32 2.23 7.77 -19.58
C ALA A 32 3.65 7.34 -19.21
N ARG A 33 4.40 8.18 -18.49
CA ARG A 33 5.76 7.84 -18.01
C ARG A 33 5.75 6.63 -17.09
N ARG A 34 4.77 6.53 -16.18
CA ARG A 34 4.61 5.36 -15.31
C ARG A 34 4.36 4.09 -16.11
N ASP A 35 3.47 4.16 -17.10
CA ASP A 35 3.09 3.00 -17.91
C ASP A 35 4.26 2.56 -18.82
N GLU A 36 4.99 3.51 -19.43
CA GLU A 36 6.23 3.23 -20.17
C GLU A 36 7.29 2.57 -19.29
N HIS A 37 7.45 3.05 -18.07
CA HIS A 37 8.39 2.49 -17.12
C HIS A 37 8.03 1.04 -16.73
N ALA A 38 6.74 0.75 -16.53
CA ALA A 38 6.27 -0.60 -16.28
C ALA A 38 6.50 -1.53 -17.48
N GLU A 39 6.36 -1.01 -18.69
CA GLU A 39 6.66 -1.75 -19.92
C GLU A 39 8.17 -2.00 -20.10
N ALA A 40 9.03 -1.02 -19.79
CA ALA A 40 10.48 -1.17 -19.80
C ALA A 40 10.93 -2.26 -18.81
N HIS A 41 10.39 -2.24 -17.58
CA HIS A 41 10.62 -3.31 -16.60
C HIS A 41 10.19 -4.68 -17.15
N ARG A 42 9.00 -4.78 -17.74
CA ARG A 42 8.50 -6.03 -18.34
C ARG A 42 9.42 -6.56 -19.44
N ARG A 43 10.04 -5.66 -20.22
CA ARG A 43 11.02 -5.98 -21.27
C ARG A 43 12.43 -6.21 -20.72
N ARG A 44 12.64 -6.11 -19.41
CA ARG A 44 13.96 -6.16 -18.74
C ARG A 44 14.93 -5.09 -19.25
N GLN A 45 14.39 -3.93 -19.61
CA GLN A 45 15.12 -2.75 -20.10
C GLN A 45 15.24 -1.67 -19.03
N LEU A 46 14.85 -1.98 -17.80
CA LEU A 46 14.86 -1.03 -16.70
C LEU A 46 16.05 -1.30 -15.77
N ASP A 47 16.96 -0.34 -15.72
CA ASP A 47 18.09 -0.37 -14.79
C ASP A 47 17.66 0.06 -13.38
N ALA A 48 18.32 -0.51 -12.38
CA ALA A 48 18.17 -0.08 -11.01
C ALA A 48 18.75 1.33 -10.83
N GLN A 49 18.05 2.19 -10.08
CA GLN A 49 18.39 3.62 -9.99
C GLN A 49 18.97 4.02 -8.63
N VAL A 50 19.33 3.06 -7.78
CA VAL A 50 19.91 3.34 -6.46
C VAL A 50 21.43 3.13 -6.50
N PRO A 51 22.23 4.14 -6.11
CA PRO A 51 23.68 3.98 -6.03
C PRO A 51 24.10 3.03 -4.91
N ASN A 52 23.35 3.00 -3.80
CA ASN A 52 23.60 2.16 -2.64
C ASN A 52 22.47 1.15 -2.48
N VAL A 53 22.80 -0.14 -2.49
CA VAL A 53 21.81 -1.20 -2.36
C VAL A 53 21.36 -1.28 -0.89
N PRO A 54 20.06 -1.11 -0.58
CA PRO A 54 19.58 -1.25 0.79
C PRO A 54 19.81 -2.69 1.30
N SER A 55 19.99 -2.84 2.62
CA SER A 55 20.19 -4.16 3.23
C SER A 55 18.92 -5.01 3.18
N VAL A 56 17.76 -4.38 3.37
CA VAL A 56 16.44 -5.04 3.33
C VAL A 56 15.44 -4.18 2.56
N VAL A 57 14.58 -4.85 1.77
CA VAL A 57 13.40 -4.23 1.17
C VAL A 57 12.15 -5.03 1.50
N ALA A 58 11.13 -4.31 1.97
CA ALA A 58 9.80 -4.83 2.22
C ALA A 58 8.82 -4.28 1.19
N VAL A 59 7.97 -5.14 0.63
CA VAL A 59 6.84 -4.74 -0.20
C VAL A 59 5.57 -5.22 0.47
N GLU A 60 4.76 -4.27 0.91
CA GLU A 60 3.45 -4.54 1.49
C GLU A 60 2.37 -4.27 0.47
N VAL A 61 1.52 -5.26 0.21
CA VAL A 61 0.41 -5.13 -0.74
C VAL A 61 -0.91 -5.25 -0.01
N ASP A 62 -1.81 -4.33 -0.30
CA ASP A 62 -3.20 -4.31 0.17
C ASP A 62 -4.18 -4.04 -0.98
N GLY A 63 -5.44 -4.37 -0.77
CA GLY A 63 -6.53 -4.06 -1.68
C GLY A 63 -7.84 -3.90 -0.94
N GLY A 64 -8.53 -2.81 -1.22
CA GLY A 64 -9.77 -2.43 -0.58
C GLY A 64 -10.94 -2.40 -1.57
N ARG A 65 -12.14 -2.19 -1.01
CA ARG A 65 -13.31 -1.79 -1.81
C ARG A 65 -13.75 -0.42 -1.34
N TYR A 66 -13.93 0.48 -2.29
CA TYR A 66 -14.44 1.81 -2.04
C TYR A 66 -15.57 2.13 -3.00
N GLN A 67 -16.46 3.03 -2.60
CA GLN A 67 -17.52 3.52 -3.47
C GLN A 67 -17.05 4.76 -4.22
N ARG A 68 -17.11 4.70 -5.55
CA ARG A 68 -16.89 5.86 -6.41
C ARG A 68 -18.24 6.37 -6.88
N ARG A 69 -18.41 7.69 -6.90
CA ARG A 69 -19.54 8.36 -7.56
C ARG A 69 -19.52 8.11 -9.07
N ALA A 70 -20.68 8.08 -9.70
CA ALA A 70 -20.77 8.12 -11.15
C ALA A 70 -20.15 9.41 -11.71
N GLU A 71 -19.51 9.30 -12.88
CA GLU A 71 -18.91 10.45 -13.55
C GLU A 71 -19.98 11.45 -14.00
N GLY A 72 -19.66 12.74 -13.94
CA GLY A 72 -20.58 13.82 -14.34
C GLY A 72 -21.70 14.17 -13.34
N GLN A 73 -21.86 13.44 -12.23
CA GLN A 73 -23.02 13.61 -11.34
C GLN A 73 -22.92 14.73 -10.27
N GLY A 74 -21.93 15.63 -10.38
CA GLY A 74 -21.74 16.74 -9.43
C GLY A 74 -21.26 16.30 -8.04
N CYS A 75 -21.51 17.12 -7.01
CA CYS A 75 -21.17 16.82 -5.62
C CYS A 75 -22.20 15.90 -4.95
N GLY A 76 -21.75 15.05 -4.02
CA GLY A 76 -22.58 14.07 -3.29
C GLY A 76 -22.43 12.62 -3.76
N ALA A 77 -22.93 11.68 -2.97
CA ALA A 77 -22.94 10.24 -3.27
C ALA A 77 -24.12 9.90 -4.17
N ARG A 78 -24.04 10.26 -5.45
CA ARG A 78 -25.03 9.90 -6.47
C ARG A 78 -24.55 8.67 -7.23
N ASP A 79 -25.41 7.66 -7.28
CA ASP A 79 -25.19 6.37 -7.95
C ASP A 79 -23.82 5.75 -7.61
N PRO A 80 -23.59 5.37 -6.33
CA PRO A 80 -22.31 4.83 -5.92
C PRO A 80 -22.11 3.42 -6.48
N HIS A 81 -20.94 3.19 -7.05
CA HIS A 81 -20.53 1.87 -7.51
C HIS A 81 -19.30 1.40 -6.75
N TRP A 82 -19.30 0.13 -6.35
CA TRP A 82 -18.12 -0.50 -5.76
C TRP A 82 -16.99 -0.56 -6.79
N ARG A 83 -15.81 -0.14 -6.36
CA ARG A 83 -14.54 -0.29 -7.06
C ARG A 83 -13.55 -0.92 -6.11
N GLU A 84 -12.54 -1.56 -6.69
CA GLU A 84 -11.45 -2.16 -5.96
C GLU A 84 -10.19 -1.34 -6.23
N ASP A 85 -9.51 -0.94 -5.17
CA ASP A 85 -8.18 -0.36 -5.24
C ASP A 85 -7.13 -1.42 -4.87
N LYS A 86 -5.93 -1.21 -5.39
CA LYS A 86 -4.74 -2.00 -5.08
C LYS A 86 -3.64 -1.04 -4.75
N VAL A 87 -3.01 -1.26 -3.60
CA VAL A 87 -1.97 -0.40 -3.07
C VAL A 87 -0.77 -1.25 -2.70
N ALA A 88 0.41 -0.81 -3.11
CA ALA A 88 1.67 -1.33 -2.61
C ALA A 88 2.43 -0.23 -1.89
N CYS A 89 3.01 -0.57 -0.74
CA CYS A 89 3.98 0.23 -0.02
C CYS A 89 5.33 -0.47 -0.12
N LEU A 90 6.26 0.14 -0.84
CA LEU A 90 7.63 -0.33 -1.00
C LEU A 90 8.50 0.44 -0.02
N VAL A 91 9.18 -0.29 0.87
CA VAL A 91 9.96 0.29 1.96
C VAL A 91 11.37 -0.28 1.93
N THR A 92 12.35 0.61 1.94
CA THR A 92 13.75 0.25 2.17
C THR A 92 14.07 0.41 3.65
N LEU A 93 14.78 -0.56 4.18
CA LEU A 93 15.07 -0.70 5.59
C LEU A 93 16.57 -0.89 5.79
N GLU A 94 17.11 -0.33 6.87
CA GLU A 94 18.48 -0.52 7.32
C GLU A 94 18.48 -0.96 8.79
N GLY A 95 19.33 -1.92 9.15
CA GLY A 95 19.35 -2.46 10.50
C GLY A 95 20.30 -3.64 10.63
N PRO A 96 20.54 -4.09 11.87
CA PRO A 96 21.41 -5.22 12.15
C PRO A 96 20.82 -6.52 11.58
N THR A 97 21.68 -7.42 11.12
CA THR A 97 21.30 -8.80 10.80
C THR A 97 21.38 -9.64 12.07
N CYS A 98 20.30 -10.35 12.41
CA CYS A 98 20.24 -11.24 13.56
C CYS A 98 20.14 -12.69 13.07
N GLU A 99 21.04 -13.58 13.52
CA GLU A 99 21.01 -15.02 13.20
C GLU A 99 19.86 -15.74 13.94
N THR A 100 19.52 -15.24 15.13
CA THR A 100 18.42 -15.71 15.96
C THR A 100 17.36 -14.62 16.05
N ASP A 101 16.11 -15.00 16.25
CA ASP A 101 15.02 -14.05 16.51
C ASP A 101 15.40 -13.13 17.69
N PRO A 102 15.49 -11.80 17.47
CA PRO A 102 15.84 -10.86 18.53
C PRO A 102 14.75 -10.74 19.60
N GLN A 103 13.54 -11.28 19.37
CA GLN A 103 12.48 -11.32 20.36
C GLN A 103 11.78 -12.70 20.37
N PRO A 104 12.40 -13.73 20.99
CA PRO A 104 11.89 -15.09 20.96
C PRO A 104 10.62 -15.26 21.79
N GLU A 105 10.46 -14.50 22.88
CA GLU A 105 9.22 -14.49 23.67
C GLU A 105 8.17 -13.53 23.08
N PRO A 106 6.89 -13.93 23.04
CA PRO A 106 5.81 -13.06 22.59
C PRO A 106 5.65 -11.87 23.55
N PRO A 107 5.26 -10.68 23.05
CA PRO A 107 4.94 -9.54 23.91
C PRO A 107 3.91 -9.90 24.99
N GLU A 108 4.05 -9.32 26.19
CA GLU A 108 3.21 -9.64 27.36
C GLU A 108 1.71 -9.47 27.10
N CYS A 109 1.31 -8.51 26.25
CA CYS A 109 -0.09 -8.30 25.89
C CYS A 109 -0.72 -9.51 25.18
N PHE A 110 0.08 -10.35 24.51
CA PHE A 110 -0.40 -11.59 23.89
C PHE A 110 -0.45 -12.77 24.86
N LEU A 111 0.14 -12.65 26.04
CA LEU A 111 0.03 -13.64 27.11
C LEU A 111 -1.26 -13.47 27.93
N ASP A 112 -1.83 -12.26 27.94
CA ASP A 112 -3.12 -12.00 28.59
C ASP A 112 -4.29 -12.56 27.75
N ARG A 113 -4.81 -13.71 28.19
CA ARG A 113 -5.96 -14.37 27.57
C ARG A 113 -7.20 -13.47 27.46
N LYS A 114 -7.44 -12.55 28.41
CA LYS A 114 -8.57 -11.62 28.35
C LYS A 114 -8.34 -10.57 27.26
N HIS A 115 -7.14 -10.04 27.17
CA HIS A 115 -6.74 -9.10 26.13
C HIS A 115 -6.89 -9.71 24.72
N VAL A 116 -6.36 -10.92 24.51
CA VAL A 116 -6.49 -11.66 23.24
C VAL A 116 -7.94 -12.03 22.94
N GLY A 117 -8.72 -12.39 23.97
CA GLY A 117 -10.15 -12.64 23.86
C GLY A 117 -10.92 -11.43 23.32
N ASN A 118 -10.65 -10.23 23.83
CA ASN A 118 -11.29 -9.00 23.37
C ASN A 118 -10.88 -8.64 21.94
N MET A 119 -9.62 -8.84 21.55
CA MET A 119 -9.16 -8.61 20.17
C MET A 119 -9.85 -9.52 19.14
N THR A 120 -10.13 -10.76 19.50
CA THR A 120 -10.69 -11.77 18.58
C THR A 120 -12.21 -11.75 18.48
N GLN A 121 -12.90 -11.08 19.41
CA GLN A 121 -14.37 -11.00 19.43
C GLN A 121 -14.97 -10.00 18.42
N CYS A 122 -14.17 -9.15 17.78
CA CYS A 122 -14.66 -8.17 16.79
C CYS A 122 -15.22 -8.75 15.47
N SER A 123 -15.37 -10.07 15.33
CA SER A 123 -15.93 -10.69 14.11
C SER A 123 -17.24 -11.46 14.29
N ALA A 124 -17.86 -11.47 15.47
CA ALA A 124 -19.15 -12.14 15.68
C ALA A 124 -20.21 -11.14 16.16
N THR A 125 -21.00 -10.62 15.22
CA THR A 125 -22.37 -10.09 15.44
C THR A 125 -22.58 -9.32 16.75
N CYS A 126 -22.20 -8.06 16.79
CA CYS A 126 -22.83 -7.06 17.65
C CYS A 126 -22.75 -5.71 16.95
N GLU A 127 -23.89 -5.16 16.52
CA GLU A 127 -23.99 -3.75 16.19
C GLU A 127 -23.74 -2.94 17.47
N PRO A 128 -22.90 -1.89 17.43
CA PRO A 128 -22.73 -1.06 18.60
C PRO A 128 -23.91 -0.08 18.70
N THR A 129 -24.75 -0.26 19.72
CA THR A 129 -25.47 0.87 20.30
C THR A 129 -24.43 1.89 20.75
N ILE A 130 -24.45 3.08 20.15
CA ILE A 130 -23.58 4.20 20.55
C ILE A 130 -24.00 4.67 21.95
N GLY A 131 -23.43 4.03 22.97
CA GLY A 131 -23.43 4.49 24.35
C GLY A 131 -22.12 5.25 24.58
N SER A 132 -22.23 6.56 24.71
CA SER A 132 -21.15 7.47 25.07
C SER A 132 -20.59 7.12 26.46
N ALA A 133 -19.51 6.35 26.50
CA ALA A 133 -18.59 6.31 27.62
C ALA A 133 -17.22 6.75 27.10
N SER A 134 -16.92 8.04 27.32
CA SER A 134 -15.61 8.64 27.09
C SER A 134 -14.59 7.99 28.03
N ALA A 135 -13.98 6.89 27.60
CA ALA A 135 -12.78 6.37 28.22
C ALA A 135 -11.62 7.29 27.83
N GLU A 136 -11.12 8.04 28.82
CA GLU A 136 -9.88 8.81 28.70
C GLU A 136 -8.77 7.89 28.19
N SER A 137 -8.33 8.15 26.96
CA SER A 137 -7.19 7.46 26.38
C SER A 137 -5.94 7.94 27.14
N LYS A 138 -5.48 7.15 28.09
CA LYS A 138 -4.11 7.30 28.62
C LYS A 138 -3.18 7.25 27.40
N ALA A 139 -2.50 8.34 27.13
CA ALA A 139 -1.41 8.39 26.16
C ALA A 139 -0.36 7.36 26.60
N VAL A 140 -0.39 6.18 25.98
CA VAL A 140 0.67 5.20 26.11
C VAL A 140 1.87 5.85 25.42
N ALA A 141 2.89 6.19 26.22
CA ALA A 141 4.17 6.63 25.69
C ALA A 141 4.62 5.59 24.66
N GLN A 142 5.04 6.06 23.47
CA GLN A 142 5.54 5.13 22.47
C GLN A 142 6.72 4.37 23.10
N PRO A 143 6.69 3.03 23.08
CA PRO A 143 7.82 2.26 23.58
C PRO A 143 9.06 2.66 22.79
N ASP A 144 10.20 2.82 23.49
CA ASP A 144 11.47 3.10 22.84
C ASP A 144 11.72 2.04 21.75
N ALA A 145 12.06 2.49 20.55
CA ALA A 145 12.35 1.59 19.44
C ALA A 145 13.41 0.58 19.89
N HIS A 146 13.08 -0.71 19.83
CA HIS A 146 14.04 -1.74 20.24
C HIS A 146 15.28 -1.67 19.34
N ALA A 147 16.47 -1.83 19.91
CA ALA A 147 17.74 -1.70 19.20
C ALA A 147 17.90 -2.63 17.97
N TRP A 148 17.07 -3.68 17.87
CA TRP A 148 17.03 -4.61 16.75
C TRP A 148 16.06 -4.21 15.63
N GLN A 149 15.17 -3.23 15.85
CA GLN A 149 14.20 -2.80 14.85
C GLN A 149 14.92 -2.05 13.72
N PRO A 150 14.68 -2.42 12.46
CA PRO A 150 15.30 -1.72 11.35
C PRO A 150 14.70 -0.32 11.19
N GLU A 151 15.55 0.64 10.86
CA GLU A 151 15.18 1.99 10.50
C GLU A 151 14.62 2.03 9.07
N ARG A 152 13.56 2.82 8.88
CA ARG A 152 12.96 3.05 7.57
C ARG A 152 13.68 4.19 6.84
N LEU A 153 14.32 3.87 5.72
CA LEU A 153 15.02 4.83 4.89
C LEU A 153 14.07 5.55 3.91
N VAL A 154 13.53 4.80 2.94
CA VAL A 154 12.68 5.35 1.87
C VAL A 154 11.39 4.55 1.78
N ARG A 155 10.27 5.26 1.60
CA ARG A 155 8.95 4.69 1.33
C ARG A 155 8.41 5.24 0.01
N THR A 156 8.08 4.35 -0.91
CA THR A 156 7.31 4.68 -2.10
C THR A 156 5.98 3.93 -2.10
N CYS A 157 4.94 4.50 -2.71
CA CYS A 157 3.64 3.87 -2.81
C CYS A 157 3.15 3.83 -4.25
N VAL A 158 2.59 2.69 -4.64
CA VAL A 158 1.92 2.49 -5.93
C VAL A 158 0.46 2.20 -5.64
N ALA A 159 -0.45 2.99 -6.20
CA ALA A 159 -1.89 2.77 -6.08
C ALA A 159 -2.56 2.73 -7.45
N THR A 160 -3.51 1.83 -7.65
CA THR A 160 -4.27 1.71 -8.90
C THR A 160 -5.63 1.10 -8.67
N THR A 161 -6.57 1.40 -9.58
CA THR A 161 -7.89 0.77 -9.67
C THR A 161 -7.96 -0.27 -10.78
N ARG A 162 -6.83 -0.55 -11.45
CA ARG A 162 -6.71 -1.58 -12.49
C ARG A 162 -6.73 -2.99 -11.86
N ASP A 163 -6.77 -4.00 -12.72
CA ASP A 163 -6.66 -5.40 -12.31
C ASP A 163 -5.29 -5.73 -11.67
N SER A 164 -5.21 -6.91 -11.06
CA SER A 164 -4.03 -7.36 -10.31
C SER A 164 -2.79 -7.57 -11.19
N GLU A 165 -2.96 -7.89 -12.47
CA GLU A 165 -1.84 -8.10 -13.39
C GLU A 165 -1.19 -6.76 -13.75
N ALA A 166 -2.01 -5.77 -14.10
CA ALA A 166 -1.56 -4.40 -14.31
C ALA A 166 -0.91 -3.83 -13.05
N PHE A 167 -1.50 -4.06 -11.88
CA PHE A 167 -0.91 -3.65 -10.61
C PHE A 167 0.46 -4.30 -10.36
N GLY A 168 0.59 -5.62 -10.54
CA GLY A 168 1.86 -6.32 -10.38
C GLY A 168 2.97 -5.79 -11.28
N ARG A 169 2.65 -5.37 -12.52
CA ARG A 169 3.59 -4.71 -13.42
C ARG A 169 4.09 -3.37 -12.87
N LEU A 170 3.20 -2.55 -12.33
CA LEU A 170 3.55 -1.26 -11.72
C LEU A 170 4.45 -1.46 -10.49
N VAL A 171 4.10 -2.40 -9.62
CA VAL A 171 4.87 -2.70 -8.40
C VAL A 171 6.26 -3.24 -8.74
N GLY A 172 6.37 -4.16 -9.71
CA GLY A 172 7.66 -4.71 -10.12
C GLY A 172 8.60 -3.63 -10.66
N ALA A 173 8.07 -2.71 -11.46
CA ALA A 173 8.87 -1.61 -12.00
C ALA A 173 9.34 -0.64 -10.91
N GLU A 174 8.48 -0.31 -9.94
CA GLU A 174 8.86 0.51 -8.80
C GLU A 174 9.89 -0.20 -7.90
N ALA A 175 9.72 -1.50 -7.68
CA ALA A 175 10.68 -2.30 -6.93
C ALA A 175 12.06 -2.31 -7.62
N GLN A 176 12.11 -2.44 -8.94
CA GLN A 176 13.36 -2.41 -9.71
C GLN A 176 14.10 -1.08 -9.57
N ARG A 177 13.39 0.06 -9.48
CA ARG A 177 14.05 1.36 -9.20
C ARG A 177 14.80 1.34 -7.89
N GLY A 178 14.20 0.74 -6.85
CA GLY A 178 14.69 0.73 -5.46
C GLY A 178 15.56 -0.46 -5.07
N THR A 179 15.65 -1.50 -5.90
CA THR A 179 16.38 -2.74 -5.59
C THR A 179 17.24 -3.20 -6.76
N SER A 180 18.55 -3.05 -6.64
CA SER A 180 19.49 -3.72 -7.53
C SER A 180 19.68 -5.17 -7.08
N GLY A 181 18.76 -6.05 -7.49
CA GLY A 181 19.02 -7.51 -7.54
C GLY A 181 19.15 -8.28 -6.20
N ARG A 182 18.64 -7.78 -5.07
CA ARG A 182 18.62 -8.53 -3.78
C ARG A 182 17.21 -8.99 -3.38
N ARG A 183 17.18 -9.95 -2.43
CA ARG A 183 15.97 -10.57 -1.85
C ARG A 183 14.97 -9.51 -1.36
N VAL A 184 13.78 -9.50 -1.97
CA VAL A 184 12.64 -8.70 -1.54
C VAL A 184 11.76 -9.54 -0.63
N VAL A 185 11.43 -9.02 0.56
CA VAL A 185 10.43 -9.64 1.42
C VAL A 185 9.07 -9.04 1.06
N VAL A 186 8.23 -9.84 0.39
CA VAL A 186 6.85 -9.43 0.08
C VAL A 186 5.94 -9.89 1.21
N ARG A 187 5.31 -8.95 1.91
CA ARG A 187 4.25 -9.22 2.89
C ARG A 187 2.90 -8.86 2.26
N SER A 188 2.07 -9.87 1.99
CA SER A 188 0.68 -9.63 1.60
C SER A 188 -0.20 -9.78 2.83
N TRP A 189 -0.88 -8.71 3.21
CA TRP A 189 -1.92 -8.74 4.24
C TRP A 189 -3.29 -8.96 3.58
N ALA A 190 -3.40 -9.99 2.73
CA ALA A 190 -4.70 -10.38 2.22
C ALA A 190 -5.51 -11.02 3.35
N THR A 191 -6.46 -10.27 3.92
CA THR A 191 -7.42 -10.81 4.88
C THR A 191 -8.23 -11.91 4.19
N ALA A 192 -7.97 -13.16 4.56
CA ALA A 192 -8.72 -14.32 4.09
C ALA A 192 -10.16 -14.31 4.64
N ARG A 193 -11.07 -13.55 4.02
CA ARG A 193 -12.50 -13.82 4.17
C ARG A 193 -12.88 -14.96 3.23
N ARG A 194 -12.94 -16.16 3.79
CA ARG A 194 -13.65 -17.29 3.17
C ARG A 194 -15.10 -16.86 2.96
N THR A 195 -15.47 -16.51 1.73
CA THR A 195 -16.86 -16.52 1.32
C THR A 195 -17.32 -17.97 1.32
N THR A 196 -18.01 -18.40 2.37
CA THR A 196 -18.85 -19.60 2.34
C THR A 196 -20.01 -19.34 1.38
N GLY A 197 -19.73 -19.49 0.08
CA GLY A 197 -20.70 -19.54 -0.99
C GLY A 197 -20.54 -20.88 -1.68
N ARG A 198 -21.38 -21.85 -1.29
CA ARG A 198 -21.47 -23.16 -1.91
C ARG A 198 -21.88 -22.99 -3.37
N SER A 199 -20.93 -23.04 -4.29
CA SER A 199 -21.18 -23.31 -5.70
C SER A 199 -20.03 -24.13 -6.25
N ARG A 200 -20.30 -25.41 -6.49
CA ARG A 200 -19.41 -26.30 -7.25
C ARG A 200 -19.32 -25.74 -8.67
N ARG A 201 -18.16 -25.22 -9.06
CA ARG A 201 -17.67 -25.30 -10.45
C ARG A 201 -16.16 -25.28 -10.45
N ALA A 202 -15.61 -26.22 -11.21
CA ALA A 202 -14.21 -26.58 -11.27
C ALA A 202 -13.38 -25.56 -12.07
N GLY A 203 -12.08 -25.51 -11.76
CA GLY A 203 -11.04 -25.20 -12.75
C GLY A 203 -10.30 -23.89 -12.53
N SER A 204 -8.97 -23.99 -12.56
CA SER A 204 -7.96 -22.91 -12.58
C SER A 204 -7.56 -22.31 -11.23
N ARG A 205 -6.65 -23.00 -10.53
CA ARG A 205 -5.72 -22.36 -9.59
C ARG A 205 -4.60 -21.72 -10.41
N SER A 206 -4.65 -20.41 -10.62
CA SER A 206 -3.50 -19.65 -11.09
C SER A 206 -2.53 -19.44 -9.92
N THR A 207 -1.61 -20.37 -9.72
CA THR A 207 -0.44 -20.13 -8.88
C THR A 207 0.49 -19.15 -9.60
N CYS A 208 0.54 -17.90 -9.14
CA CYS A 208 1.59 -16.96 -9.53
C CYS A 208 2.91 -17.46 -8.95
N ARG A 209 3.65 -18.23 -9.76
CA ARG A 209 5.00 -18.68 -9.46
C ARG A 209 5.95 -17.54 -9.81
N TRP A 210 6.44 -16.82 -8.81
CA TRP A 210 7.51 -15.84 -9.00
C TRP A 210 8.85 -16.56 -8.90
N SER A 211 9.66 -16.44 -9.95
CA SER A 211 10.99 -17.05 -10.03
C SER A 211 11.98 -16.29 -9.17
N THR A 212 12.56 -16.94 -8.16
CA THR A 212 13.83 -16.54 -7.58
C THR A 212 14.93 -16.84 -8.59
N SER A 213 15.49 -15.81 -9.23
CA SER A 213 16.73 -15.97 -10.00
C SER A 213 17.89 -15.77 -9.03
N SER A 214 18.50 -16.88 -8.61
CA SER A 214 19.81 -16.89 -7.97
C SER A 214 20.87 -16.92 -9.06
N THR A 215 21.74 -15.91 -9.13
CA THR A 215 23.02 -16.03 -9.84
C THR A 215 24.12 -15.92 -8.80
N CYS A 216 25.00 -16.92 -8.80
CA CYS A 216 26.24 -16.97 -8.03
C CYS A 216 27.20 -15.84 -8.41
#